data_AF-A0A4R2J8S8-F1
#
_entry.id   AF-A0A4R2J8S8-F1
#
_cell.length_a   1.000
_cell.length_b   1.000
_cell.length_c   1.000
_cell.angle_alpha   90.00
_cell.angle_beta   90.00
_cell.angle_gamma   90.00
#
_symmetry.space_group_name_H-M   'P 1'
#
loop_
_entity.id
_entity.type
_entity.pdbx_description
1 polymer ?
#
loop_
_entity_poly.entity_id
_entity_poly.type
_entity_poly.pdbx_seq_one_letter_code
_entity_poly.pdbx_strand_id
1 'polypeptide(L)'
;MLPAQPSQALSKPRLPARISLRDRLRLRAGYAWRNSGNLAIRQFRLRWDGRRSVTLPAIRSELGDMSITYAGPSEGVAYTLEFTEQRRETANGEDPVRDSRTVSGRDLLRVNGFPTGDITIVGTTAPNASRLPRDFSFVLPMRVHFVVDFNADTESVIERIARGERRNFRQKCRQHKWDLDIERDPGWFDHFYDRIYRATMFQRHRERERTESRESAYECLFRNGILFVLRMDGRRAGGHLCHWDRTTGVLTSRLLGVLDGADEYYAAGALKVMHILLIEWAGRNGVRQLDFQGTEAFLSKGTYQFKRLFGTRVTLPPNHFGDKRLWLQVRRDTPQVRDFLVANPFLAVTDDGTMEAVYFHDEHRVARTEYKSNSPGVVGVRHVNLTDFLAEISRHDGSRPAWR
;
A
#
# COMPACT_ATOMS: atom_id res chain seq x y z
N MET A 1 -6.76 -15.46 36.91
CA MET A 1 -6.04 -14.30 36.34
C MET A 1 -6.98 -13.12 36.39
N LEU A 2 -6.70 -12.12 37.24
CA LEU A 2 -7.53 -10.91 37.34
C LEU A 2 -7.45 -10.11 36.03
N PRO A 3 -8.57 -9.55 35.52
CA PRO A 3 -8.51 -8.64 34.38
C PRO A 3 -7.67 -7.43 34.76
N ALA A 4 -6.63 -7.16 33.98
CA ALA A 4 -5.83 -5.95 34.13
C ALA A 4 -6.77 -4.74 34.06
N GLN A 5 -6.75 -3.90 35.10
CA GLN A 5 -7.46 -2.63 35.07
C GLN A 5 -7.06 -1.86 33.81
N PRO A 6 -8.01 -1.22 33.09
CA PRO A 6 -7.67 -0.36 31.97
C PRO A 6 -6.72 0.73 32.46
N SER A 7 -5.48 0.64 31.98
CA SER A 7 -4.36 1.46 32.39
C SER A 7 -4.70 2.96 32.39
N GLN A 8 -4.65 3.57 33.57
CA GLN A 8 -4.59 5.03 33.76
C GLN A 8 -3.37 5.67 33.04
N ALA A 9 -2.43 4.89 32.49
CA ALA A 9 -1.17 5.34 31.90
C ALA A 9 -1.27 5.91 30.47
N LEU A 10 -2.47 6.27 30.01
CA LEU A 10 -2.71 6.79 28.66
C LEU A 10 -3.21 8.24 28.63
N SER A 11 -3.26 8.91 29.78
CA SER A 11 -3.35 10.37 29.83
C SER A 11 -2.06 10.95 29.23
N LYS A 12 -2.18 11.63 28.09
CA LYS A 12 -1.03 12.25 27.44
C LYS A 12 -0.84 13.65 27.98
N PRO A 13 0.38 14.04 28.41
CA PRO A 13 0.70 15.44 28.54
C PRO A 13 0.48 16.13 27.19
N ARG A 14 -0.06 17.36 27.21
CA ARG A 14 -0.22 18.16 25.98
C ARG A 14 1.17 18.51 25.46
N LEU A 15 1.63 17.77 24.45
CA LEU A 15 2.88 18.06 23.76
C LEU A 15 2.83 19.47 23.15
N PRO A 16 3.93 20.24 23.20
CA PRO A 16 3.97 21.61 22.71
C PRO A 16 3.70 21.68 21.20
N ALA A 17 3.17 22.81 20.73
CA ALA A 17 3.11 23.10 19.31
C ALA A 17 4.45 23.64 18.83
N ARG A 18 4.87 23.24 17.63
CA ARG A 18 6.12 23.74 17.00
C ARG A 18 5.88 24.78 15.91
N ILE A 19 4.63 24.95 15.48
CA ILE A 19 4.24 25.83 14.38
C ILE A 19 2.97 26.62 14.74
N SER A 20 2.67 27.65 13.94
CA SER A 20 1.52 28.54 14.13
C SER A 20 0.18 27.77 14.10
N LEU A 21 -0.86 28.31 14.75
CA LEU A 21 -2.20 27.70 14.71
C LEU A 21 -2.73 27.53 13.28
N ARG A 22 -2.47 28.53 12.42
CA ARG A 22 -2.88 28.50 11.00
C ARG A 22 -2.25 27.32 10.27
N ASP A 23 -0.95 27.12 10.43
CA ASP A 23 -0.23 26.01 9.78
C ASP A 23 -0.67 24.66 10.33
N ARG A 24 -0.96 24.57 11.64
CA ARG A 24 -1.52 23.35 12.23
C ARG A 24 -2.86 22.99 11.64
N LEU A 25 -3.76 23.95 11.51
CA LEU A 25 -5.08 23.71 10.90
C LEU A 25 -4.94 23.28 9.44
N ARG A 26 -4.04 23.92 8.68
CA ARG A 26 -3.73 23.54 7.30
C ARG A 26 -3.18 22.12 7.20
N LEU A 27 -2.17 21.77 8.02
CA LEU A 27 -1.58 20.43 8.04
C LEU A 27 -2.60 19.37 8.43
N ARG A 28 -3.41 19.63 9.48
CA ARG A 28 -4.46 18.70 9.93
C ARG A 28 -5.54 18.51 8.88
N ALA A 29 -5.98 19.58 8.22
CA ALA A 29 -6.95 19.48 7.13
C ALA A 29 -6.39 18.67 5.96
N GLY A 30 -5.16 18.95 5.53
CA GLY A 30 -4.48 18.20 4.47
C GLY A 30 -4.21 16.73 4.85
N TYR A 31 -3.87 16.47 6.11
CA TYR A 31 -3.69 15.11 6.62
C TYR A 31 -5.03 14.37 6.66
N ALA A 32 -6.09 14.99 7.16
CA ALA A 32 -7.44 14.41 7.19
C ALA A 32 -7.96 14.12 5.78
N TRP A 33 -7.73 15.03 4.83
CA TRP A 33 -8.07 14.84 3.42
C TRP A 33 -7.42 13.57 2.82
N ARG A 34 -6.16 13.30 3.16
CA ARG A 34 -5.42 12.13 2.65
C ARG A 34 -5.73 10.84 3.41
N ASN A 35 -6.01 10.93 4.72
CA ASN A 35 -5.91 9.76 5.61
C ASN A 35 -7.18 9.44 6.40
N SER A 36 -8.16 10.35 6.46
CA SER A 36 -9.34 10.14 7.30
C SER A 36 -10.21 9.00 6.78
N GLY A 37 -10.67 8.16 7.70
CA GLY A 37 -11.76 7.20 7.48
C GLY A 37 -13.15 7.81 7.69
N ASN A 38 -13.26 9.11 7.99
CA ASN A 38 -14.56 9.77 8.17
C ASN A 38 -15.38 9.69 6.88
N LEU A 39 -16.61 9.19 7.00
CA LEU A 39 -17.48 8.94 5.86
C LEU A 39 -17.78 10.21 5.06
N ALA A 40 -18.02 11.36 5.72
CA ALA A 40 -18.32 12.61 5.02
C ALA A 40 -17.12 13.11 4.20
N ILE A 41 -15.91 13.07 4.78
CA ILE A 41 -14.67 13.42 4.07
C ILE A 41 -14.44 12.47 2.89
N ARG A 42 -14.61 11.16 3.10
CA ARG A 42 -14.46 10.14 2.05
C ARG A 42 -15.46 10.36 0.91
N GLN A 43 -16.73 10.61 1.20
CA GLN A 43 -17.77 10.89 0.20
C GLN A 43 -17.49 12.19 -0.56
N PHE A 44 -17.03 13.24 0.13
CA PHE A 44 -16.64 14.48 -0.52
C PHE A 44 -15.44 14.28 -1.46
N ARG A 45 -14.41 13.54 -1.03
CA ARG A 45 -13.25 13.17 -1.85
C ARG A 45 -13.65 12.34 -3.07
N LEU A 46 -14.53 11.36 -2.89
CA LEU A 46 -15.06 10.52 -3.96
C LEU A 46 -15.75 11.37 -5.04
N ARG A 47 -16.61 12.30 -4.63
CA ARG A 47 -17.25 13.24 -5.55
C ARG A 47 -16.22 14.11 -6.25
N TRP A 48 -15.25 14.67 -5.51
CA TRP A 48 -14.20 15.54 -6.06
C TRP A 48 -13.38 14.84 -7.15
N ASP A 49 -12.94 13.62 -6.88
CA ASP A 49 -12.10 12.82 -7.78
C ASP A 49 -12.90 12.27 -8.97
N GLY A 50 -14.22 12.09 -8.83
CA GLY A 50 -15.11 11.61 -9.89
C GLY A 50 -15.66 12.69 -10.83
N ARG A 51 -15.32 13.98 -10.63
CA ARG A 51 -15.85 15.09 -11.46
C ARG A 51 -15.34 14.99 -12.90
N ARG A 52 -16.22 15.31 -13.85
CA ARG A 52 -15.86 15.35 -15.28
C ARG A 52 -14.87 16.46 -15.64
N SER A 53 -14.88 17.57 -14.92
CA SER A 53 -14.06 18.75 -15.18
C SER A 53 -12.70 18.75 -14.46
N VAL A 54 -12.38 17.72 -13.68
CA VAL A 54 -11.10 17.66 -12.98
C VAL A 54 -9.98 17.39 -13.99
N THR A 55 -8.90 18.16 -13.89
CA THR A 55 -7.68 17.96 -14.68
C THR A 55 -6.79 16.94 -14.01
N LEU A 56 -6.40 15.90 -14.75
CA LEU A 56 -5.67 14.74 -14.24
C LEU A 56 -4.45 14.46 -15.14
N PRO A 57 -3.35 13.96 -14.58
CA PRO A 57 -2.22 13.51 -15.38
C PRO A 57 -2.61 12.30 -16.26
N ALA A 58 -2.11 12.30 -17.48
CA ALA A 58 -2.03 11.15 -18.37
C ALA A 58 -0.57 11.02 -18.82
N ILE A 59 0.07 9.93 -18.46
CA ILE A 59 1.49 9.70 -18.70
C ILE A 59 1.66 8.38 -19.43
N ARG A 60 2.26 8.45 -20.63
CA ARG A 60 2.71 7.28 -21.36
C ARG A 60 4.18 7.06 -21.08
N SER A 61 4.52 5.88 -20.59
CA SER A 61 5.87 5.48 -20.19
C SER A 61 6.38 4.38 -21.13
N GLU A 62 7.33 4.75 -21.97
CA GLU A 62 8.08 3.88 -22.88
C GLU A 62 9.29 3.30 -22.15
N LEU A 63 9.48 1.99 -22.22
CA LEU A 63 10.64 1.33 -21.65
C LEU A 63 10.88 -0.03 -22.33
N GLY A 64 11.98 -0.15 -23.07
CA GLY A 64 12.20 -1.24 -24.03
C GLY A 64 11.08 -1.30 -25.08
N ASP A 65 10.69 -2.50 -25.49
CA ASP A 65 9.66 -2.73 -26.53
C ASP A 65 8.21 -2.66 -26.00
N MET A 66 7.97 -2.08 -24.82
CA MET A 66 6.64 -2.01 -24.24
C MET A 66 6.35 -0.64 -23.64
N SER A 67 5.13 -0.17 -23.89
CA SER A 67 4.57 1.08 -23.40
C SER A 67 3.45 0.83 -22.40
N ILE A 68 3.47 1.54 -21.27
CA ILE A 68 2.37 1.54 -20.30
C ILE A 68 1.88 2.97 -20.14
N THR A 69 0.58 3.18 -20.29
CA THR A 69 -0.04 4.48 -20.00
C THR A 69 -0.78 4.43 -18.68
N TYR A 70 -0.56 5.43 -17.82
CA TYR A 70 -1.41 5.72 -16.68
C TYR A 70 -2.17 7.04 -16.90
N ALA A 71 -3.49 7.04 -16.68
CA ALA A 71 -4.29 8.26 -16.64
C ALA A 71 -5.22 8.25 -15.42
N GLY A 72 -5.19 9.30 -14.58
CA GLY A 72 -5.98 9.31 -13.34
C GLY A 72 -5.43 10.22 -12.25
N PRO A 73 -5.93 10.11 -11.00
CA PRO A 73 -5.41 10.85 -9.85
C PRO A 73 -3.89 10.72 -9.70
N SER A 74 -3.23 11.79 -9.22
CA SER A 74 -1.77 11.82 -9.09
C SER A 74 -1.21 10.72 -8.18
N GLU A 75 -2.01 10.19 -7.26
CA GLU A 75 -1.59 9.09 -6.40
C GLU A 75 -1.21 7.84 -7.21
N GLY A 76 -1.91 7.53 -8.33
CA GLY A 76 -1.56 6.37 -9.14
C GLY A 76 -0.32 6.58 -10.02
N VAL A 77 0.12 7.82 -10.27
CA VAL A 77 1.44 8.06 -10.90
C VAL A 77 2.53 7.55 -9.96
N ALA A 78 2.48 7.95 -8.69
CA ALA A 78 3.44 7.50 -7.70
C ALA A 78 3.27 5.99 -7.41
N TYR A 79 2.07 5.50 -7.14
CA TYR A 79 1.89 4.13 -6.69
C TYR A 79 1.93 3.09 -7.81
N THR A 80 1.21 3.35 -8.90
CA THR A 80 0.98 2.37 -9.96
C THR A 80 2.01 2.51 -11.07
N LEU A 81 2.14 3.68 -11.70
CA LEU A 81 3.03 3.85 -12.85
C LEU A 81 4.49 3.57 -12.46
N GLU A 82 4.97 4.19 -11.37
CA GLU A 82 6.34 3.97 -10.90
C GLU A 82 6.63 2.50 -10.56
N PHE A 83 5.63 1.77 -10.03
CA PHE A 83 5.79 0.33 -9.83
C PHE A 83 5.93 -0.42 -11.15
N THR A 84 5.08 -0.12 -12.12
CA THR A 84 5.16 -0.79 -13.43
C THR A 84 6.48 -0.50 -14.15
N GLU A 85 7.03 0.70 -13.98
CA GLU A 85 8.37 1.06 -14.47
C GLU A 85 9.45 0.26 -13.74
N GLN A 86 9.46 0.23 -12.41
CA GLN A 86 10.42 -0.56 -11.62
C GLN A 86 10.49 -2.03 -12.05
N ARG A 87 9.33 -2.64 -12.36
CA ARG A 87 9.26 -4.03 -12.81
C ARG A 87 9.82 -4.24 -14.20
N ARG A 88 9.78 -3.22 -15.06
CA ARG A 88 10.34 -3.24 -16.43
C ARG A 88 11.82 -2.83 -16.45
N GLU A 89 12.23 -1.88 -15.62
CA GLU A 89 13.64 -1.46 -15.42
C GLU A 89 14.50 -2.65 -15.00
N THR A 90 14.00 -3.46 -14.06
CA THR A 90 14.69 -4.66 -13.59
C THR A 90 14.94 -5.68 -14.72
N ALA A 91 14.12 -5.66 -15.77
CA ALA A 91 14.26 -6.54 -16.93
C ALA A 91 15.17 -5.96 -18.03
N ASN A 92 15.14 -4.63 -18.24
CA ASN A 92 15.76 -3.98 -19.39
C ASN A 92 17.02 -3.15 -19.08
N GLY A 93 17.21 -2.71 -17.84
CA GLY A 93 18.36 -1.87 -17.43
C GLY A 93 18.35 -0.43 -17.94
N GLU A 94 17.26 0.00 -18.58
CA GLU A 94 17.07 1.35 -19.14
C GLU A 94 16.15 2.22 -18.26
N ASP A 95 16.27 3.54 -18.39
CA ASP A 95 15.38 4.50 -17.76
C ASP A 95 14.10 4.73 -18.61
N PRO A 96 12.92 4.86 -18.00
CA PRO A 96 11.68 5.07 -18.73
C PRO A 96 11.61 6.48 -19.35
N VAL A 97 11.17 6.56 -20.61
CA VAL A 97 10.85 7.82 -21.28
C VAL A 97 9.36 8.12 -21.10
N ARG A 98 9.03 9.26 -20.49
CA ARG A 98 7.66 9.66 -20.18
C ARG A 98 7.16 10.78 -21.09
N ASP A 99 6.09 10.54 -21.86
CA ASP A 99 5.25 11.59 -22.45
C ASP A 99 4.13 11.95 -21.47
N SER A 100 4.15 13.18 -20.97
CA SER A 100 3.22 13.65 -19.93
C SER A 100 2.23 14.67 -20.50
N ARG A 101 0.95 14.40 -20.31
CA ARG A 101 -0.16 15.26 -20.69
C ARG A 101 -1.14 15.43 -19.54
N THR A 102 -2.11 16.31 -19.74
CA THR A 102 -3.26 16.44 -18.84
C THR A 102 -4.55 16.14 -19.59
N VAL A 103 -5.48 15.50 -18.91
CA VAL A 103 -6.81 15.15 -19.46
C VAL A 103 -7.90 15.47 -18.47
N SER A 104 -9.13 15.62 -18.97
CA SER A 104 -10.29 15.82 -18.11
C SER A 104 -10.82 14.49 -17.55
N GLY A 105 -11.54 14.55 -16.43
CA GLY A 105 -12.27 13.38 -15.91
C GLY A 105 -13.31 12.82 -16.89
N ARG A 106 -13.77 13.62 -17.88
CA ARG A 106 -14.63 13.13 -18.97
C ARG A 106 -13.84 12.25 -19.95
N ASP A 107 -12.59 12.60 -20.23
CA ASP A 107 -11.75 11.88 -21.17
C ASP A 107 -11.31 10.53 -20.62
N LEU A 108 -11.15 10.42 -19.29
CA LEU A 108 -10.87 9.13 -18.62
C LEU A 108 -11.95 8.06 -18.86
N LEU A 109 -13.18 8.46 -19.17
CA LEU A 109 -14.28 7.54 -19.44
C LEU A 109 -14.36 7.14 -20.92
N ARG A 110 -13.42 7.61 -21.75
CA ARG A 110 -13.34 7.32 -23.18
C ARG A 110 -12.06 6.56 -23.46
N VAL A 111 -12.18 5.40 -24.10
CA VAL A 111 -11.06 4.46 -24.36
C VAL A 111 -9.90 5.12 -25.13
N ASN A 112 -10.19 6.12 -25.97
CA ASN A 112 -9.20 6.85 -26.76
C ASN A 112 -9.11 8.35 -26.35
N GLY A 113 -9.49 8.70 -25.12
CA GLY A 113 -9.46 10.08 -24.63
C GLY A 113 -8.07 10.63 -24.31
N PHE A 114 -7.05 9.78 -24.35
CA PHE A 114 -5.66 10.08 -23.98
C PHE A 114 -4.71 9.13 -24.73
N PRO A 115 -3.40 9.43 -24.81
CA PRO A 115 -2.43 8.54 -25.44
C PRO A 115 -2.52 7.14 -24.83
N THR A 116 -2.62 6.10 -25.67
CA THR A 116 -2.67 4.71 -25.22
C THR A 116 -1.32 4.03 -25.39
N GLY A 117 -0.99 3.12 -24.49
CA GLY A 117 0.13 2.20 -24.61
C GLY A 117 -0.34 0.76 -24.83
N ASP A 118 0.60 -0.18 -24.86
CA ASP A 118 0.34 -1.62 -24.97
C ASP A 118 -0.49 -2.14 -23.79
N ILE A 119 -0.29 -1.53 -22.62
CA ILE A 119 -1.20 -1.64 -21.47
C ILE A 119 -1.64 -0.23 -21.08
N THR A 120 -2.94 -0.07 -20.86
CA THR A 120 -3.55 1.18 -20.40
C THR A 120 -4.14 0.98 -19.01
N ILE A 121 -3.77 1.86 -18.07
CA ILE A 121 -4.24 1.86 -16.69
C ILE A 121 -4.95 3.18 -16.40
N VAL A 122 -6.24 3.09 -16.06
CA VAL A 122 -7.05 4.25 -15.66
C VAL A 122 -7.30 4.22 -14.16
N GLY A 123 -6.74 5.19 -13.45
CA GLY A 123 -7.08 5.46 -12.06
C GLY A 123 -8.38 6.24 -11.98
N THR A 124 -9.41 5.68 -11.35
CA THR A 124 -10.71 6.35 -11.22
C THR A 124 -11.49 5.85 -10.00
N THR A 125 -12.72 6.31 -9.83
CA THR A 125 -13.62 5.87 -8.77
C THR A 125 -14.29 4.54 -9.13
N ALA A 126 -14.70 3.74 -8.14
CA ALA A 126 -15.36 2.46 -8.40
C ALA A 126 -16.58 2.56 -9.34
N PRO A 127 -17.50 3.54 -9.18
CA PRO A 127 -18.62 3.71 -10.11
C PRO A 127 -18.23 4.10 -11.54
N ASN A 128 -17.06 4.73 -11.72
CA ASN A 128 -16.56 5.10 -13.04
C ASN A 128 -15.82 3.93 -13.69
N ALA A 129 -15.05 3.17 -12.92
CA ALA A 129 -14.36 1.97 -13.41
C ALA A 129 -15.35 0.93 -13.93
N SER A 130 -16.51 0.76 -13.27
CA SER A 130 -17.56 -0.17 -13.71
C SER A 130 -18.25 0.21 -15.03
N ARG A 131 -18.03 1.44 -15.53
CA ARG A 131 -18.56 1.94 -16.81
C ARG A 131 -17.57 1.78 -17.97
N LEU A 132 -16.33 1.43 -17.67
CA LEU A 132 -15.31 1.19 -18.70
C LEU A 132 -15.53 -0.19 -19.33
N PRO A 133 -15.10 -0.40 -20.59
CA PRO A 133 -15.24 -1.69 -21.26
C PRO A 133 -14.57 -2.81 -20.47
N ARG A 134 -15.16 -4.00 -20.53
CA ARG A 134 -14.63 -5.18 -19.83
C ARG A 134 -13.67 -6.00 -20.66
N ASP A 135 -13.67 -5.82 -21.97
CA ASP A 135 -12.83 -6.57 -22.90
C ASP A 135 -11.35 -6.34 -22.60
N PHE A 136 -10.64 -7.47 -22.48
CA PHE A 136 -9.21 -7.53 -22.20
C PHE A 136 -8.79 -6.71 -20.98
N SER A 137 -9.68 -6.62 -19.98
CA SER A 137 -9.48 -5.72 -18.85
C SER A 137 -9.76 -6.34 -17.48
N PHE A 138 -9.20 -5.69 -16.47
CA PHE A 138 -9.37 -6.03 -15.07
C PHE A 138 -9.63 -4.75 -14.27
N VAL A 139 -10.42 -4.85 -13.21
CA VAL A 139 -10.59 -3.77 -12.24
C VAL A 139 -9.87 -4.17 -10.96
N LEU A 140 -8.85 -3.42 -10.58
CA LEU A 140 -8.05 -3.65 -9.38
C LEU A 140 -8.38 -2.59 -8.33
N PRO A 141 -8.24 -2.89 -7.03
CA PRO A 141 -8.17 -1.84 -6.04
C PRO A 141 -6.87 -1.04 -6.22
N MET A 142 -6.93 0.28 -6.06
CA MET A 142 -5.72 1.11 -6.17
C MET A 142 -4.71 0.78 -5.06
N ARG A 143 -5.22 0.49 -3.86
CA ARG A 143 -4.44 0.00 -2.71
C ARG A 143 -5.29 -1.00 -1.93
N VAL A 144 -4.63 -1.88 -1.21
CA VAL A 144 -5.25 -2.77 -0.21
C VAL A 144 -4.55 -2.59 1.13
N HIS A 145 -5.28 -2.63 2.24
CA HIS A 145 -4.75 -2.57 3.61
C HIS A 145 -4.63 -3.97 4.23
N PHE A 146 -3.75 -4.07 5.22
CA PHE A 146 -3.52 -5.29 6.00
C PHE A 146 -3.89 -5.04 7.44
N VAL A 147 -4.90 -5.75 7.92
CA VAL A 147 -5.57 -5.43 9.17
C VAL A 147 -5.59 -6.64 10.08
N VAL A 148 -5.30 -6.42 11.36
CA VAL A 148 -5.50 -7.41 12.42
C VAL A 148 -6.71 -6.98 13.24
N ASP A 149 -7.71 -7.86 13.28
CA ASP A 149 -8.91 -7.68 14.12
C ASP A 149 -8.71 -8.43 15.45
N PHE A 150 -8.92 -7.73 16.57
CA PHE A 150 -8.80 -8.27 17.94
C PHE A 150 -10.18 -8.55 18.58
N ASN A 151 -11.19 -8.83 17.76
CA ASN A 151 -12.50 -9.25 18.26
C ASN A 151 -12.45 -10.65 18.94
N ALA A 152 -11.35 -11.37 18.78
CA ALA A 152 -11.02 -12.60 19.49
C ALA A 152 -9.92 -12.32 20.53
N ASP A 153 -9.66 -13.27 21.44
CA ASP A 153 -8.56 -13.14 22.39
C ASP A 153 -7.19 -12.93 21.70
N THR A 154 -6.24 -12.35 22.40
CA THR A 154 -4.93 -12.00 21.82
C THR A 154 -4.15 -13.24 21.37
N GLU A 155 -4.33 -14.38 22.03
CA GLU A 155 -3.63 -15.63 21.71
C GLU A 155 -4.05 -16.15 20.33
N SER A 156 -5.34 -16.16 20.03
CA SER A 156 -5.88 -16.53 18.72
C SER A 156 -5.35 -15.66 17.59
N VAL A 157 -5.06 -14.38 17.86
CA VAL A 157 -4.46 -13.46 16.90
C VAL A 157 -3.01 -13.87 16.59
N ILE A 158 -2.23 -14.18 17.62
CA ILE A 158 -0.86 -14.68 17.46
C ILE A 158 -0.85 -16.01 16.72
N GLU A 159 -1.83 -16.89 16.95
CA GLU A 159 -1.92 -18.17 16.26
C GLU A 159 -2.15 -18.06 14.76
N ARG A 160 -2.84 -17.00 14.31
CA ARG A 160 -3.02 -16.68 12.89
C ARG A 160 -1.73 -16.21 12.20
N ILE A 161 -0.71 -15.81 12.94
CA ILE A 161 0.62 -15.50 12.38
C ILE A 161 1.19 -16.78 11.76
N ALA A 162 1.74 -16.63 10.56
CA ALA A 162 2.33 -17.73 9.81
C ALA A 162 3.30 -18.54 10.69
N ARG A 163 3.18 -19.87 10.66
CA ARG A 163 3.98 -20.79 11.52
C ARG A 163 5.49 -20.53 11.41
N GLY A 164 5.98 -20.24 10.21
CA GLY A 164 7.37 -19.88 9.94
C GLY A 164 7.79 -18.59 10.66
N GLU A 165 6.97 -17.56 10.61
CA GLU A 165 7.24 -16.29 11.30
C GLU A 165 7.17 -16.43 12.82
N ARG A 166 6.22 -17.19 13.37
CA ARG A 166 6.20 -17.51 14.80
C ARG A 166 7.48 -18.23 15.26
N ARG A 167 7.98 -19.16 14.46
CA ARG A 167 9.24 -19.87 14.75
C ARG A 167 10.43 -18.91 14.68
N ASN A 168 10.50 -18.09 13.64
CA ASN A 168 11.56 -17.09 13.47
C ASN A 168 11.57 -16.10 14.64
N PHE A 169 10.41 -15.58 15.03
CA PHE A 169 10.26 -14.71 16.20
C PHE A 169 10.81 -15.34 17.47
N ARG A 170 10.37 -16.58 17.80
CA ARG A 170 10.90 -17.30 18.97
C ARG A 170 12.42 -17.50 18.92
N GLN A 171 12.96 -17.78 17.74
CA GLN A 171 14.41 -17.87 17.55
C GLN A 171 15.10 -16.53 17.82
N LYS A 172 14.58 -15.42 17.28
CA LYS A 172 15.13 -14.08 17.49
C LYS A 172 15.04 -13.63 18.95
N CYS A 173 13.98 -14.01 19.68
CA CYS A 173 13.86 -13.77 21.12
C CYS A 173 14.84 -14.59 21.99
N ARG A 174 15.42 -15.68 21.46
CA ARG A 174 16.51 -16.41 22.13
C ARG A 174 17.87 -15.78 21.87
N GLN A 175 18.03 -15.10 20.72
CA GLN A 175 19.29 -14.48 20.31
C GLN A 175 19.50 -13.10 20.95
N HIS A 176 18.42 -12.34 21.12
CA HIS A 176 18.46 -10.98 21.65
C HIS A 176 17.33 -10.74 22.63
N LYS A 177 17.56 -9.82 23.57
CA LYS A 177 16.53 -9.29 24.46
C LYS A 177 15.79 -8.17 23.74
N TRP A 178 14.55 -8.45 23.33
CA TRP A 178 13.69 -7.48 22.66
C TRP A 178 12.70 -6.85 23.61
N ASP A 179 12.49 -5.55 23.45
CA ASP A 179 11.49 -4.80 24.20
C ASP A 179 10.83 -3.73 23.32
N LEU A 180 9.56 -3.45 23.57
CA LEU A 180 8.76 -2.46 22.84
C LEU A 180 8.06 -1.54 23.83
N ASP A 181 8.56 -0.32 23.93
CA ASP A 181 8.07 0.69 24.86
C ASP A 181 7.38 1.86 24.15
N ILE A 182 6.59 2.62 24.90
CA ILE A 182 6.00 3.87 24.45
C ILE A 182 6.94 5.03 24.82
N GLU A 183 7.34 5.80 23.81
CA GLU A 183 8.16 6.99 23.97
C GLU A 183 7.31 8.26 23.79
N ARG A 184 7.54 9.24 24.65
CA ARG A 184 6.77 10.49 24.72
C ARG A 184 7.63 11.74 24.62
N ASP A 185 8.95 11.60 24.71
CA ASP A 185 9.87 12.72 24.59
C ASP A 185 9.83 13.34 23.17
N PRO A 186 9.50 14.63 23.03
CA PRO A 186 9.61 15.34 21.76
C PRO A 186 11.02 15.37 21.17
N GLY A 187 12.07 15.38 22.00
CA GLY A 187 13.45 15.30 21.52
C GLY A 187 13.71 13.97 20.82
N TRP A 188 13.19 12.88 21.38
CA TRP A 188 13.25 11.59 20.73
C TRP A 188 12.48 11.51 19.40
N PHE A 189 11.36 12.23 19.25
CA PHE A 189 10.67 12.27 17.95
C PHE A 189 11.61 12.72 16.82
N ASP A 190 12.44 13.74 17.05
CA ASP A 190 13.36 14.24 16.03
C ASP A 190 14.40 13.18 15.65
N HIS A 191 14.96 12.50 16.65
CA HIS A 191 15.86 11.37 16.41
C HIS A 191 15.17 10.24 15.64
N PHE A 192 13.95 9.85 16.04
CA PHE A 192 13.16 8.85 15.34
C PHE A 192 12.91 9.25 13.88
N TYR A 193 12.51 10.51 13.64
CA TYR A 193 12.19 10.96 12.29
C TYR A 193 13.41 10.90 11.37
N ASP A 194 14.56 11.41 11.84
CA ASP A 194 15.78 11.52 11.02
C ASP A 194 16.55 10.20 10.90
N ARG A 195 16.89 9.62 12.04
CA ARG A 195 17.80 8.47 12.12
C ARG A 195 17.08 7.15 11.93
N ILE A 196 15.77 7.06 12.15
CA ILE A 196 15.03 5.80 12.04
C ILE A 196 14.16 5.79 10.79
N TYR A 197 13.15 6.67 10.73
CA TYR A 197 12.18 6.67 9.64
C TYR A 197 12.80 7.09 8.32
N ARG A 198 13.39 8.29 8.25
CA ARG A 198 13.93 8.82 6.99
C ARG A 198 15.09 7.98 6.48
N ALA A 199 16.04 7.62 7.35
CA ALA A 199 17.14 6.73 6.99
C ALA A 199 16.65 5.39 6.40
N THR A 200 15.61 4.79 7.01
CA THR A 200 14.99 3.56 6.49
C THR A 200 14.32 3.77 5.12
N MET A 201 13.61 4.87 4.91
CA MET A 201 12.99 5.17 3.62
C MET A 201 14.03 5.41 2.53
N PHE A 202 15.08 6.17 2.84
CA PHE A 202 16.18 6.44 1.92
C PHE A 202 16.90 5.16 1.51
N GLN A 203 17.25 4.28 2.46
CA GLN A 203 17.91 3.00 2.14
C GLN A 203 17.06 2.10 1.22
N ARG A 204 15.74 2.14 1.39
CA ARG A 204 14.80 1.28 0.65
C ARG A 204 14.38 1.82 -0.70
N HIS A 205 14.23 3.14 -0.81
CA HIS A 205 13.58 3.77 -1.95
C HIS A 205 14.48 4.79 -2.65
N ARG A 206 15.64 5.13 -2.08
CA ARG A 206 16.59 6.12 -2.60
C ARG A 206 15.85 7.42 -2.97
N GLU A 207 16.05 7.91 -4.18
CA GLU A 207 15.44 9.13 -4.72
C GLU A 207 13.90 9.03 -4.87
N ARG A 208 13.34 7.83 -4.80
CA ARG A 208 11.89 7.57 -4.86
C ARG A 208 11.25 7.55 -3.47
N GLU A 209 11.92 8.10 -2.45
CA GLU A 209 11.39 8.14 -1.08
C GLU A 209 10.05 8.90 -1.02
N ARG A 210 9.03 8.25 -0.44
CA ARG A 210 7.72 8.86 -0.20
C ARG A 210 7.55 9.03 1.29
N THR A 211 7.98 10.19 1.79
CA THR A 211 7.96 10.50 3.22
C THR A 211 6.81 11.41 3.60
N GLU A 212 6.21 11.18 4.77
CA GLU A 212 5.36 12.18 5.41
C GLU A 212 6.27 13.29 5.94
N SER A 213 5.94 14.57 5.71
CA SER A 213 6.81 15.68 6.16
C SER A 213 6.99 15.67 7.68
N ARG A 214 8.10 16.22 8.17
CA ARG A 214 8.41 16.25 9.60
C ARG A 214 7.34 16.97 10.40
N GLU A 215 6.87 18.11 9.92
CA GLU A 215 5.85 18.93 10.57
C GLU A 215 4.52 18.18 10.62
N SER A 216 4.13 17.53 9.53
CA SER A 216 2.91 16.73 9.46
C SER A 216 3.00 15.50 10.38
N ALA A 217 4.14 14.80 10.39
CA ALA A 217 4.41 13.69 11.28
C ALA A 217 4.35 14.11 12.75
N TYR A 218 4.96 15.24 13.12
CA TYR A 218 4.88 15.74 14.48
C TYR A 218 3.44 16.12 14.86
N GLU A 219 2.81 17.01 14.09
CA GLU A 219 1.53 17.62 14.46
C GLU A 219 0.32 16.70 14.32
N CYS A 220 0.32 15.82 13.31
CA CYS A 220 -0.81 14.95 12.99
C CYS A 220 -0.65 13.55 13.57
N LEU A 221 0.59 13.04 13.67
CA LEU A 221 0.86 11.69 14.17
C LEU A 221 1.36 11.70 15.60
N PHE A 222 2.52 12.30 15.90
CA PHE A 222 3.15 12.18 17.21
C PHE A 222 2.31 12.78 18.34
N ARG A 223 1.80 14.01 18.15
CA ARG A 223 0.98 14.68 19.18
C ARG A 223 -0.29 13.91 19.57
N ASN A 224 -0.89 13.19 18.62
CA ASN A 224 -2.16 12.50 18.83
C ASN A 224 -2.03 10.97 18.83
N GLY A 225 -0.87 10.42 18.51
CA GLY A 225 -0.60 9.00 18.27
C GLY A 225 0.44 8.40 19.21
N ILE A 226 0.91 7.19 18.96
CA ILE A 226 1.85 6.49 19.84
C ILE A 226 3.15 6.29 19.10
N LEU A 227 4.25 6.79 19.67
CA LEU A 227 5.58 6.43 19.21
C LEU A 227 6.07 5.25 20.04
N PHE A 228 6.28 4.12 19.37
CA PHE A 228 6.93 2.97 19.95
C PHE A 228 8.43 3.02 19.68
N VAL A 229 9.22 2.60 20.67
CA VAL A 229 10.67 2.38 20.54
C VAL A 229 10.96 0.91 20.71
N LEU A 230 11.64 0.33 19.73
CA LEU A 230 12.13 -1.04 19.80
C LEU A 230 13.54 -1.02 20.40
N ARG A 231 13.78 -1.85 21.42
CA ARG A 231 15.11 -2.10 21.97
C ARG A 231 15.59 -3.51 21.65
N MET A 232 16.87 -3.63 21.31
CA MET A 232 17.61 -4.87 21.15
C MET A 232 18.79 -4.82 22.13
N ASP A 233 18.81 -5.73 23.10
CA ASP A 233 19.86 -5.81 24.11
C ASP A 233 20.07 -4.49 24.86
N GLY A 234 18.95 -3.82 25.21
CA GLY A 234 18.91 -2.53 25.91
C GLY A 234 19.13 -1.31 25.02
N ARG A 235 19.66 -1.48 23.80
CA ARG A 235 19.93 -0.39 22.85
C ARG A 235 18.72 -0.14 21.95
N ARG A 236 18.45 1.13 21.63
CA ARG A 236 17.37 1.49 20.71
C ARG A 236 17.73 1.03 19.29
N ALA A 237 16.92 0.16 18.72
CA ALA A 237 17.14 -0.50 17.43
C ALA A 237 16.19 -0.01 16.33
N GLY A 238 15.05 0.56 16.71
CA GLY A 238 14.06 1.04 15.75
C GLY A 238 12.86 1.70 16.42
N GLY A 239 11.83 1.99 15.64
CA GLY A 239 10.63 2.59 16.17
C GLY A 239 9.46 2.56 15.22
N HIS A 240 8.29 2.85 15.78
CA HIS A 240 7.02 2.80 15.08
C HIS A 240 6.11 3.93 15.54
N LEU A 241 5.87 4.91 14.68
CA LEU A 241 4.88 5.95 14.93
C LEU A 241 3.51 5.52 14.39
N CYS A 242 2.55 5.40 15.28
CA CYS A 242 1.18 5.00 15.00
C CYS A 242 0.21 6.14 15.23
N HIS A 243 -0.82 6.27 14.39
CA HIS A 243 -2.00 7.06 14.69
C HIS A 243 -2.96 6.21 15.54
N TRP A 244 -3.54 6.78 16.60
CA TRP A 244 -4.54 6.09 17.42
C TRP A 244 -5.85 6.87 17.43
N ASP A 245 -6.86 6.28 16.82
CA ASP A 245 -8.24 6.70 16.99
C ASP A 245 -8.89 5.90 18.13
N ARG A 246 -9.01 6.52 19.29
CA ARG A 246 -9.58 5.89 20.49
C ARG A 246 -11.09 5.70 20.39
N THR A 247 -11.78 6.56 19.63
CA THR A 247 -13.23 6.48 19.44
C THR A 247 -13.59 5.23 18.66
N THR A 248 -12.82 4.94 17.62
CA THR A 248 -13.04 3.73 16.81
C THR A 248 -12.24 2.53 17.32
N GLY A 249 -11.31 2.71 18.25
CA GLY A 249 -10.41 1.66 18.75
C GLY A 249 -9.40 1.18 17.70
N VAL A 250 -9.10 2.00 16.69
CA VAL A 250 -8.19 1.65 15.58
C VAL A 250 -6.80 2.24 15.85
N LEU A 251 -5.79 1.37 15.88
CA LEU A 251 -4.38 1.76 15.84
C LEU A 251 -3.87 1.59 14.41
N THR A 252 -3.34 2.64 13.81
CA THR A 252 -2.81 2.62 12.45
C THR A 252 -1.31 2.83 12.46
N SER A 253 -0.57 1.86 11.95
CA SER A 253 0.86 1.96 11.63
C SER A 253 1.10 3.06 10.59
N ARG A 254 1.92 4.07 10.86
CA ARG A 254 2.14 5.19 9.92
C ARG A 254 3.58 5.32 9.46
N LEU A 255 4.51 5.44 10.39
CA LEU A 255 5.93 5.56 10.09
C LEU A 255 6.68 4.50 10.89
N LEU A 256 7.66 3.85 10.27
CA LEU A 256 8.46 2.84 10.94
C LEU A 256 9.85 2.76 10.32
N GLY A 257 10.79 2.26 11.10
CA GLY A 257 12.14 2.03 10.61
C GLY A 257 13.03 1.37 11.66
N VAL A 258 14.26 1.14 11.25
CA VAL A 258 15.38 0.73 12.12
C VAL A 258 16.41 1.85 12.17
N LEU A 259 17.24 1.85 13.20
CA LEU A 259 18.29 2.85 13.37
C LEU A 259 19.23 2.84 12.15
N ASP A 260 19.39 4.03 11.57
CA ASP A 260 20.18 4.36 10.38
C ASP A 260 19.84 3.57 9.11
N GLY A 261 18.70 2.86 9.11
CA GLY A 261 18.42 1.89 8.06
C GLY A 261 19.45 0.77 7.97
N ALA A 262 20.20 0.50 9.05
CA ALA A 262 21.35 -0.39 9.01
C ALA A 262 20.97 -1.88 8.86
N ASP A 263 21.74 -2.59 8.03
CA ASP A 263 21.53 -4.01 7.69
C ASP A 263 21.58 -4.93 8.92
N GLU A 264 22.35 -4.57 9.94
CA GLU A 264 22.45 -5.33 11.19
C GLU A 264 21.08 -5.55 11.85
N TYR A 265 20.21 -4.54 11.87
CA TYR A 265 18.88 -4.64 12.47
C TYR A 265 17.92 -5.46 11.60
N TYR A 266 18.09 -5.42 10.28
CA TYR A 266 17.34 -6.28 9.36
C TYR A 266 17.73 -7.75 9.52
N ALA A 267 19.04 -8.04 9.59
CA ALA A 267 19.56 -9.39 9.83
C ALA A 267 19.14 -9.93 11.21
N ALA A 268 19.09 -9.06 12.22
CA ALA A 268 18.56 -9.38 13.55
C ALA A 268 17.04 -9.64 13.55
N GLY A 269 16.31 -9.19 12.53
CA GLY A 269 14.86 -9.37 12.40
C GLY A 269 14.03 -8.29 13.06
N ALA A 270 14.61 -7.11 13.35
CA ALA A 270 14.00 -6.04 14.13
C ALA A 270 12.59 -5.65 13.65
N LEU A 271 12.37 -5.51 12.33
CA LEU A 271 11.05 -5.17 11.82
C LEU A 271 10.00 -6.24 12.07
N LYS A 272 10.35 -7.52 11.89
CA LYS A 272 9.41 -8.64 12.12
C LYS A 272 9.06 -8.72 13.61
N VAL A 273 10.06 -8.64 14.47
CA VAL A 273 9.91 -8.58 15.92
C VAL A 273 9.00 -7.42 16.31
N MET A 274 9.26 -6.21 15.81
CA MET A 274 8.46 -5.01 16.12
C MET A 274 6.99 -5.16 15.71
N HIS A 275 6.69 -5.79 14.56
CA HIS A 275 5.30 -6.04 14.15
C HIS A 275 4.59 -6.99 15.10
N ILE A 276 5.26 -8.07 15.54
CA ILE A 276 4.67 -9.05 16.46
C ILE A 276 4.47 -8.44 17.85
N LEU A 277 5.48 -7.74 18.38
CA LEU A 277 5.37 -7.04 19.66
C LEU A 277 4.28 -5.96 19.62
N LEU A 278 4.09 -5.29 18.48
CA LEU A 278 2.99 -4.33 18.31
C LEU A 278 1.61 -5.02 18.33
N ILE A 279 1.49 -6.20 17.72
CA ILE A 279 0.26 -7.01 17.78
C ILE A 279 -0.03 -7.41 19.23
N GLU A 280 0.97 -7.91 19.95
CA GLU A 280 0.84 -8.29 21.36
C GLU A 280 0.48 -7.09 22.25
N TRP A 281 1.11 -5.92 22.00
CA TRP A 281 0.78 -4.68 22.69
C TRP A 281 -0.67 -4.28 22.41
N ALA A 282 -1.10 -4.29 21.15
CA ALA A 282 -2.44 -3.90 20.74
C ALA A 282 -3.51 -4.79 21.40
N GLY A 283 -3.32 -6.11 21.38
CA GLY A 283 -4.23 -7.05 22.03
C GLY A 283 -4.33 -6.84 23.54
N ARG A 284 -3.20 -6.64 24.24
CA ARG A 284 -3.20 -6.37 25.70
C ARG A 284 -3.81 -5.01 26.08
N ASN A 285 -3.83 -4.05 25.17
CA ASN A 285 -4.28 -2.68 25.43
C ASN A 285 -5.69 -2.38 24.86
N GLY A 286 -6.47 -3.41 24.54
CA GLY A 286 -7.86 -3.26 24.11
C GLY A 286 -8.02 -2.53 22.77
N VAL A 287 -7.01 -2.58 21.91
CA VAL A 287 -7.13 -2.09 20.53
C VAL A 287 -8.08 -3.01 19.79
N ARG A 288 -9.16 -2.46 19.21
CA ARG A 288 -10.12 -3.25 18.41
C ARG A 288 -9.49 -3.74 17.11
N GLN A 289 -8.67 -2.89 16.49
CA GLN A 289 -8.10 -3.17 15.18
C GLN A 289 -6.73 -2.51 15.01
N LEU A 290 -5.75 -3.27 14.50
CA LEU A 290 -4.45 -2.77 14.08
C LEU A 290 -4.36 -2.75 12.55
N ASP A 291 -4.25 -1.58 11.95
CA ASP A 291 -4.08 -1.38 10.51
C ASP A 291 -2.60 -1.14 10.18
N PHE A 292 -1.97 -2.08 9.48
CA PHE A 292 -0.59 -1.96 9.00
C PHE A 292 -0.45 -1.08 7.75
N GLN A 293 -1.52 -0.39 7.32
CA GLN A 293 -1.63 0.35 6.07
C GLN A 293 -1.42 -0.51 4.84
N GLY A 294 -1.64 0.10 3.68
CA GLY A 294 -1.66 -0.63 2.44
C GLY A 294 -0.43 -0.64 1.58
N THR A 295 -0.54 -1.40 0.50
CA THR A 295 0.35 -1.44 -0.67
C THR A 295 -0.52 -1.51 -1.92
N GLU A 296 0.07 -1.34 -3.10
CA GLU A 296 -0.60 -1.60 -4.37
C GLU A 296 -1.07 -3.06 -4.46
N ALA A 297 -2.11 -3.32 -5.26
CA ALA A 297 -2.76 -4.63 -5.36
C ALA A 297 -1.96 -5.71 -6.12
N PHE A 298 -0.65 -5.57 -6.25
CA PHE A 298 0.21 -6.56 -6.93
C PHE A 298 0.78 -7.55 -5.92
N LEU A 299 0.59 -8.85 -6.19
CA LEU A 299 1.08 -9.93 -5.33
C LEU A 299 2.60 -10.07 -5.38
N SER A 300 3.23 -9.59 -6.46
CA SER A 300 4.69 -9.56 -6.62
C SER A 300 5.37 -8.52 -5.72
N LYS A 301 4.63 -7.61 -5.06
CA LYS A 301 5.19 -6.64 -4.11
C LYS A 301 5.68 -7.33 -2.85
N GLY A 302 6.94 -7.08 -2.49
CA GLY A 302 7.53 -7.55 -1.23
C GLY A 302 6.73 -7.09 0.00
N THR A 303 6.19 -5.87 0.00
CA THR A 303 5.34 -5.37 1.10
C THR A 303 4.05 -6.16 1.24
N TYR A 304 3.42 -6.59 0.13
CA TYR A 304 2.26 -7.47 0.18
C TYR A 304 2.63 -8.81 0.83
N GLN A 305 3.67 -9.46 0.30
CA GLN A 305 4.14 -10.77 0.76
C GLN A 305 4.60 -10.75 2.22
N PHE A 306 5.19 -9.65 2.67
CA PHE A 306 5.61 -9.45 4.05
C PHE A 306 4.39 -9.30 4.99
N LYS A 307 3.48 -8.37 4.70
CA LYS A 307 2.39 -8.02 5.63
C LYS A 307 1.38 -9.15 5.83
N ARG A 308 1.14 -9.98 4.80
CA ARG A 308 0.23 -11.14 4.92
C ARG A 308 0.68 -12.19 5.94
N LEU A 309 1.96 -12.21 6.31
CA LEU A 309 2.50 -13.23 7.21
C LEU A 309 2.08 -13.01 8.68
N PHE A 310 1.61 -11.81 9.03
CA PHE A 310 1.29 -11.42 10.40
C PHE A 310 -0.18 -11.68 10.79
N GLY A 311 -0.82 -12.70 10.19
CA GLY A 311 -2.22 -13.03 10.47
C GLY A 311 -3.21 -11.93 10.06
N THR A 312 -2.81 -11.11 9.08
CA THR A 312 -3.59 -9.96 8.62
C THR A 312 -4.66 -10.39 7.63
N ARG A 313 -5.80 -9.70 7.68
CA ARG A 313 -6.83 -9.70 6.66
C ARG A 313 -6.55 -8.59 5.65
N VAL A 314 -6.63 -8.92 4.37
CA VAL A 314 -6.58 -7.96 3.27
C VAL A 314 -7.94 -7.30 3.12
N THR A 315 -7.98 -5.98 3.05
CA THR A 315 -9.23 -5.21 2.91
C THR A 315 -9.04 -4.00 2.03
N LEU A 316 -10.13 -3.48 1.47
CA LEU A 316 -10.10 -2.14 0.90
C LEU A 316 -9.76 -1.11 2.01
N PRO A 317 -8.97 -0.08 1.70
CA PRO A 317 -8.61 0.97 2.65
C PRO A 317 -9.86 1.64 3.25
N PRO A 318 -9.87 1.98 4.55
CA PRO A 318 -10.99 2.67 5.19
C PRO A 318 -11.10 4.16 4.79
N ASN A 319 -10.05 4.71 4.17
CA ASN A 319 -9.98 6.09 3.70
C ASN A 319 -10.42 6.21 2.23
N HIS A 320 -10.16 7.36 1.62
CA HIS A 320 -10.54 7.65 0.24
C HIS A 320 -9.97 6.69 -0.82
N PHE A 321 -8.91 5.93 -0.53
CA PHE A 321 -8.44 4.88 -1.46
C PHE A 321 -9.39 3.70 -1.56
N GLY A 322 -10.28 3.47 -0.58
CA GLY A 322 -11.26 2.38 -0.58
C GLY A 322 -12.21 2.41 -1.77
N ASP A 323 -12.48 3.60 -2.31
CA ASP A 323 -13.35 3.80 -3.47
C ASP A 323 -12.57 4.00 -4.78
N LYS A 324 -11.25 3.99 -4.74
CA LYS A 324 -10.42 4.13 -5.94
C LYS A 324 -10.17 2.77 -6.56
N ARG A 325 -10.22 2.72 -7.88
CA ARG A 325 -9.95 1.56 -8.71
C ARG A 325 -8.91 1.90 -9.77
N LEU A 326 -8.22 0.87 -10.23
CA LEU A 326 -7.42 0.89 -11.43
C LEU A 326 -8.15 0.00 -12.43
N TRP A 327 -8.58 0.55 -13.56
CA TRP A 327 -8.99 -0.25 -14.69
C TRP A 327 -7.76 -0.48 -15.57
N LEU A 328 -7.33 -1.73 -15.68
CA LEU A 328 -6.17 -2.14 -16.48
C LEU A 328 -6.69 -2.85 -17.72
N GLN A 329 -6.41 -2.31 -18.90
CA GLN A 329 -6.73 -2.92 -20.19
C GLN A 329 -5.45 -3.27 -20.94
N VAL A 330 -5.41 -4.48 -21.47
CA VAL A 330 -4.40 -4.92 -22.43
C VAL A 330 -4.86 -4.50 -23.83
N ARG A 331 -3.97 -3.83 -24.56
CA ARG A 331 -4.26 -3.26 -25.88
C ARG A 331 -3.52 -3.97 -27.01
N ARG A 332 -2.38 -4.58 -26.71
CA ARG A 332 -1.56 -5.33 -27.66
C ARG A 332 -1.17 -6.68 -27.10
N ASP A 333 -1.14 -7.68 -27.96
CA ASP A 333 -0.64 -9.01 -27.64
C ASP A 333 0.81 -9.14 -28.13
N THR A 334 1.76 -8.83 -27.25
CA THR A 334 3.20 -9.00 -27.53
C THR A 334 3.83 -9.92 -26.48
N PRO A 335 4.97 -10.58 -26.80
CA PRO A 335 5.71 -11.37 -25.81
C PRO A 335 6.02 -10.59 -24.53
N GLN A 336 6.42 -9.32 -24.64
CA GLN A 336 6.76 -8.44 -23.52
C GLN A 336 5.54 -8.12 -22.63
N VAL A 337 4.36 -7.92 -23.23
CA VAL A 337 3.09 -7.75 -22.48
C VAL A 337 2.75 -9.03 -21.72
N ARG A 338 2.88 -10.19 -22.36
CA ARG A 338 2.63 -11.49 -21.73
C ARG A 338 3.59 -11.75 -20.57
N ASP A 339 4.89 -11.49 -20.76
CA ASP A 339 5.91 -11.60 -19.72
C ASP A 339 5.60 -10.69 -18.54
N PHE A 340 5.19 -9.44 -18.81
CA PHE A 340 4.82 -8.48 -17.78
C PHE A 340 3.62 -8.95 -16.95
N LEU A 341 2.55 -9.45 -17.59
CA LEU A 341 1.36 -9.93 -16.89
C LEU A 341 1.67 -11.15 -16.02
N VAL A 342 2.40 -12.14 -16.56
CA VAL A 342 2.81 -13.33 -15.80
C VAL A 342 3.69 -12.97 -14.60
N ALA A 343 4.64 -12.05 -14.78
CA ALA A 343 5.55 -11.62 -13.71
C ALA A 343 4.88 -10.76 -12.62
N ASN A 344 3.64 -10.28 -12.84
CA ASN A 344 2.96 -9.34 -11.95
C ASN A 344 1.50 -9.75 -11.69
N PRO A 345 1.27 -10.91 -11.06
CA PRO A 345 -0.08 -11.28 -10.62
C PRO A 345 -0.60 -10.25 -9.59
N PHE A 346 -1.91 -10.06 -9.56
CA PHE A 346 -2.54 -8.98 -8.79
C PHE A 346 -3.89 -9.40 -8.20
N LEU A 347 -4.43 -8.56 -7.31
CA LEU A 347 -5.80 -8.67 -6.81
C LEU A 347 -6.74 -7.90 -7.74
N ALA A 348 -7.79 -8.57 -8.21
CA ALA A 348 -8.90 -7.95 -8.93
C ALA A 348 -10.12 -7.84 -7.99
N VAL A 349 -10.95 -6.82 -8.25
CA VAL A 349 -12.27 -6.67 -7.63
C VAL A 349 -13.29 -7.32 -8.54
N THR A 350 -14.06 -8.26 -8.01
CA THR A 350 -15.17 -8.93 -8.66
C THR A 350 -16.43 -8.05 -8.65
N ASP A 351 -17.47 -8.48 -9.37
CA ASP A 351 -18.73 -7.71 -9.49
C ASP A 351 -19.49 -7.56 -8.17
N ASP A 352 -19.35 -8.52 -7.26
CA ASP A 352 -19.89 -8.46 -5.90
C ASP A 352 -19.04 -7.62 -4.93
N GLY A 353 -17.94 -7.03 -5.42
CA GLY A 353 -17.03 -6.18 -4.65
C GLY A 353 -16.04 -6.94 -3.77
N THR A 354 -15.98 -8.27 -3.87
CA THR A 354 -14.94 -9.08 -3.22
C THR A 354 -13.62 -9.00 -3.99
N MET A 355 -12.54 -9.58 -3.42
CA MET A 355 -11.22 -9.57 -4.05
C MET A 355 -10.77 -10.98 -4.37
N GLU A 356 -10.31 -11.20 -5.60
CA GLU A 356 -9.70 -12.45 -6.04
C GLU A 356 -8.26 -12.22 -6.51
N ALA A 357 -7.41 -13.22 -6.35
CA ALA A 357 -6.07 -13.20 -6.93
C ALA A 357 -6.11 -13.67 -8.38
N VAL A 358 -5.49 -12.90 -9.27
CA VAL A 358 -5.38 -13.22 -10.70
C VAL A 358 -3.94 -13.61 -11.01
N TYR A 359 -3.77 -14.82 -11.52
CA TYR A 359 -2.52 -15.31 -12.08
C TYR A 359 -2.66 -15.54 -13.58
N PHE A 360 -1.61 -15.23 -14.32
CA PHE A 360 -1.57 -15.38 -15.77
C PHE A 360 -0.63 -16.52 -16.16
N HIS A 361 -0.95 -17.22 -17.23
CA HIS A 361 -0.09 -18.25 -17.84
C HIS A 361 -0.39 -18.41 -19.33
N ASP A 362 0.49 -19.08 -20.05
CA ASP A 362 0.24 -19.65 -21.38
C ASP A 362 1.10 -20.91 -21.55
N GLU A 363 1.19 -21.45 -22.77
CA GLU A 363 1.98 -22.65 -23.08
C GLU A 363 3.47 -22.49 -22.75
N HIS A 364 4.00 -21.26 -22.80
CA HIS A 364 5.42 -20.97 -22.60
C HIS A 364 5.73 -20.36 -21.23
N ARG A 365 4.71 -19.84 -20.53
CA ARG A 365 4.85 -19.07 -19.29
C ARG A 365 4.03 -19.68 -18.17
N VAL A 366 4.72 -20.11 -17.11
CA VAL A 366 4.08 -20.68 -15.93
C VAL A 366 3.54 -19.58 -15.00
N ALA A 367 2.33 -19.78 -14.47
CA ALA A 367 1.75 -18.90 -13.46
C ALA A 367 2.63 -18.78 -12.20
N ARG A 368 2.92 -17.55 -11.78
CA ARG A 368 3.77 -17.21 -10.63
C ARG A 368 3.09 -17.41 -9.27
N THR A 369 2.64 -18.64 -9.00
CA THR A 369 1.90 -19.05 -7.78
C THR A 369 2.77 -19.14 -6.51
N GLU A 370 4.07 -18.91 -6.62
CA GLU A 370 4.95 -18.69 -5.47
C GLU A 370 4.65 -17.36 -4.78
N TYR A 371 4.11 -16.37 -5.49
CA TYR A 371 3.51 -15.18 -4.88
C TYR A 371 2.18 -15.54 -4.23
N LYS A 372 2.23 -15.97 -2.98
CA LYS A 372 1.04 -16.45 -2.25
C LYS A 372 -0.02 -15.36 -2.10
N SER A 373 -1.26 -15.73 -2.36
CA SER A 373 -2.47 -14.89 -2.22
C SER A 373 -3.37 -15.30 -1.05
N ASN A 374 -3.10 -16.45 -0.41
CA ASN A 374 -3.92 -16.99 0.65
C ASN A 374 -3.87 -16.08 1.89
N SER A 375 -4.80 -15.14 1.95
CA SER A 375 -4.94 -14.18 3.04
C SER A 375 -6.43 -13.95 3.24
N PRO A 376 -6.92 -13.91 4.48
CA PRO A 376 -8.32 -13.56 4.74
C PRO A 376 -8.68 -12.28 3.97
N GLY A 377 -9.88 -12.24 3.38
CA GLY A 377 -10.32 -11.12 2.54
C GLY A 377 -9.97 -11.24 1.05
N VAL A 378 -9.15 -12.22 0.65
CA VAL A 378 -9.03 -12.68 -0.75
C VAL A 378 -9.85 -13.96 -0.87
N VAL A 379 -10.96 -13.91 -1.61
CA VAL A 379 -11.99 -14.96 -1.59
C VAL A 379 -11.78 -16.03 -2.65
N GLY A 380 -10.95 -15.77 -3.66
CA GLY A 380 -10.77 -16.66 -4.79
C GLY A 380 -9.42 -16.53 -5.48
N VAL A 381 -9.13 -17.49 -6.33
CA VAL A 381 -7.97 -17.50 -7.23
C VAL A 381 -8.46 -17.77 -8.64
N ARG A 382 -8.14 -16.86 -9.56
CA ARG A 382 -8.42 -16.96 -10.98
C ARG A 382 -7.13 -17.17 -11.75
N HIS A 383 -7.09 -18.23 -12.55
CA HIS A 383 -6.04 -18.46 -13.54
C HIS A 383 -6.53 -18.01 -14.91
N VAL A 384 -5.76 -17.14 -15.56
CA VAL A 384 -6.07 -16.59 -16.88
C VAL A 384 -5.06 -17.14 -17.88
N ASN A 385 -5.56 -17.94 -18.83
CA ASN A 385 -4.80 -18.33 -20.00
C ASN A 385 -4.69 -17.13 -20.96
N LEU A 386 -3.48 -16.63 -21.18
CA LEU A 386 -3.23 -15.45 -22.02
C LEU A 386 -3.52 -15.70 -23.50
N THR A 387 -3.36 -16.94 -23.98
CA THR A 387 -3.70 -17.28 -25.37
C THR A 387 -5.19 -17.11 -25.63
N ASP A 388 -6.03 -17.61 -24.72
CA ASP A 388 -7.49 -17.50 -24.84
C ASP A 388 -7.93 -16.06 -24.58
N PHE A 389 -7.36 -15.44 -23.55
CA PHE A 389 -7.73 -14.08 -23.14
C PHE A 389 -7.40 -13.04 -24.20
N LEU A 390 -6.28 -13.16 -24.93
CA LEU A 390 -5.83 -12.15 -25.89
C LEU A 390 -6.19 -12.47 -27.35
N ALA A 391 -6.85 -13.61 -27.61
CA ALA A 391 -7.08 -14.14 -28.96
C ALA A 391 -7.69 -13.14 -29.95
N GLU A 392 -8.62 -12.29 -29.50
CA GLU A 392 -9.30 -11.33 -30.38
C GLU A 392 -8.51 -10.01 -30.56
N ILE A 393 -7.61 -9.66 -29.63
CA ILE A 393 -6.71 -8.51 -29.81
C ILE A 393 -5.83 -8.74 -31.04
N SER A 394 -5.26 -9.95 -31.14
CA SER A 394 -4.36 -10.35 -32.22
C SER A 394 -5.05 -10.36 -33.59
N ARG A 395 -6.38 -10.49 -33.63
CA ARG A 395 -7.19 -10.39 -34.86
C ARG A 395 -7.39 -8.94 -35.33
N HIS A 396 -7.42 -7.97 -34.41
CA HIS A 396 -7.67 -6.56 -34.72
C HIS A 396 -6.39 -5.77 -35.05
N ASP A 397 -5.24 -6.17 -34.49
CA ASP A 397 -3.94 -5.51 -34.72
C ASP A 397 -3.41 -5.65 -36.18
N GLY A 398 -3.99 -6.56 -36.97
CA GLY A 398 -3.75 -6.68 -38.42
C GLY A 398 -4.28 -5.51 -39.26
N SER A 399 -5.02 -4.57 -38.65
CA SER A 399 -5.59 -3.39 -39.30
C SER A 399 -5.20 -2.10 -38.58
N ARG A 400 -3.97 -1.61 -38.80
CA ARG A 400 -3.53 -0.32 -38.22
C ARG A 400 -4.18 0.87 -38.92
N PRO A 401 -4.85 1.81 -38.23
CA PRO A 401 -4.79 3.21 -38.58
C PRO A 401 -3.55 3.83 -37.90
N ALA A 402 -2.73 4.53 -38.68
CA ALA A 402 -1.63 5.33 -38.16
C ALA A 402 -2.19 6.53 -37.37
N TRP A 403 -1.91 6.60 -36.08
CA TRP A 403 -2.13 7.81 -35.29
C TRP A 403 -0.93 8.74 -35.48
N ARG A 404 -1.16 9.90 -36.11
CA ARG A 404 -0.23 11.03 -36.22
C ARG A 404 -0.28 11.91 -34.98
#